data_AF-A0A2D7U3E7-F1
#
_entry.id   AF-A0A2D7U3E7-F1
#
_cell.length_a   1.000
_cell.length_b   1.000
_cell.length_c   1.000
_cell.angle_alpha   90.00
_cell.angle_beta   90.00
_cell.angle_gamma   90.00
#
_symmetry.space_group_name_H-M   'P 1'
#
loop_
_entity.id
_entity.type
_entity.pdbx_description
1 polymer ?
#
loop_
_entity_poly.entity_id
_entity_poly.type
_entity_poly.pdbx_seq_one_letter_code
_entity_poly.pdbx_strand_id
1 'polypeptide(L)'
;MTQLKKIYFIYDADGGLWNEIKYWINKNLLKKASACELCDISHSKFFVRFEWLTFIKELKNHYDVKVLHRNELPKNIQDKNYQFPCIIGETENELIEILNKIAFIDYGNPKSVKELKEQFFQKLVILEPIRETAKVKK
;
A
#
# COMPACT_ATOMS: atom_id res chain seq x y z
N MET A 1 22.95 5.70 4.25
CA MET A 1 21.98 4.63 4.58
C MET A 1 20.60 5.23 4.47
N THR A 2 19.78 4.82 3.50
CA THR A 2 18.40 5.29 3.35
C THR A 2 17.49 4.44 4.24
N GLN A 3 17.32 4.84 5.51
CA GLN A 3 16.38 4.16 6.39
C GLN A 3 14.95 4.53 5.97
N LEU A 4 14.11 3.52 5.73
CA LEU A 4 12.70 3.74 5.48
C LEU A 4 12.03 4.26 6.75
N LYS A 5 11.43 5.46 6.67
CA LYS A 5 10.78 6.14 7.80
C LYS A 5 9.26 6.01 7.73
N LYS A 6 8.69 6.25 6.55
CA LYS A 6 7.23 6.20 6.35
C LYS A 6 6.83 5.29 5.21
N ILE A 7 5.63 4.75 5.29
CA ILE A 7 5.02 3.93 4.25
C ILE A 7 3.64 4.50 3.95
N TYR A 8 3.38 4.77 2.68
CA TYR A 8 2.10 5.23 2.16
C TYR A 8 1.44 4.12 1.35
N PHE A 9 0.30 3.64 1.81
CA PHE A 9 -0.60 2.80 1.03
C PHE A 9 -1.61 3.70 0.34
N ILE A 10 -1.58 3.76 -0.98
CA ILE A 10 -2.37 4.71 -1.77
C ILE A 10 -3.42 3.95 -2.58
N TYR A 11 -4.69 4.20 -2.27
CA TYR A 11 -5.83 3.69 -3.02
C TYR A 11 -6.09 4.48 -4.30
N ASP A 12 -6.53 3.80 -5.36
CA ASP A 12 -7.12 4.45 -6.55
C ASP A 12 -8.61 4.74 -6.34
N ALA A 13 -8.92 5.48 -5.28
CA ALA A 13 -10.26 5.93 -4.90
C ALA A 13 -10.17 7.26 -4.15
N ASP A 14 -11.29 7.99 -4.01
CA ASP A 14 -11.37 9.25 -3.25
C ASP A 14 -11.92 9.03 -1.82
N GLY A 15 -11.31 9.65 -0.81
CA GLY A 15 -11.58 9.35 0.61
C GLY A 15 -12.96 9.77 1.12
N GLY A 16 -13.54 10.83 0.57
CA GLY A 16 -14.89 11.30 0.94
C GLY A 16 -16.00 10.30 0.62
N LEU A 17 -15.75 9.35 -0.29
CA LEU A 17 -16.71 8.32 -0.67
C LEU A 17 -16.77 7.16 0.33
N TRP A 18 -15.84 7.06 1.30
CA TRP A 18 -15.78 5.92 2.24
C TRP A 18 -16.83 5.93 3.35
N ASN A 19 -17.30 7.09 3.80
CA ASN A 19 -18.45 7.16 4.71
C ASN A 19 -19.74 6.63 4.05
N GLU A 20 -19.81 6.63 2.71
CA GLU A 20 -20.95 6.19 1.90
C GLU A 20 -20.76 4.78 1.29
N ILE A 21 -19.64 4.11 1.56
CA ILE A 21 -19.26 2.85 0.91
C ILE A 21 -20.14 1.65 1.26
N LYS A 22 -20.89 1.71 2.36
CA LYS A 22 -21.96 0.72 2.60
C LYS A 22 -22.96 0.64 1.43
N TYR A 23 -23.20 1.76 0.75
CA TYR A 23 -24.15 1.86 -0.37
C TYR A 23 -23.49 1.80 -1.74
N TRP A 24 -22.26 2.32 -1.88
CA TRP A 24 -21.63 2.51 -3.19
C TRP A 24 -21.11 1.23 -3.84
N ILE A 25 -20.71 0.24 -3.03
CA ILE A 25 -20.18 -1.05 -3.53
C ILE A 25 -21.20 -1.78 -4.42
N ASN A 26 -22.50 -1.59 -4.20
CA ASN A 26 -23.51 -2.27 -5.02
C ASN A 26 -23.79 -1.57 -6.37
N LYS A 27 -23.48 -0.27 -6.51
CA LYS A 27 -23.89 0.54 -7.68
C LYS A 27 -22.77 0.75 -8.70
N ASN A 28 -21.51 0.80 -8.26
CA ASN A 28 -20.37 1.09 -9.13
C ASN A 28 -19.48 -0.12 -9.46
N LEU A 29 -19.53 -1.21 -8.69
CA LEU A 29 -18.79 -2.45 -9.02
C LEU A 29 -19.30 -3.10 -10.32
N LEU A 30 -20.56 -2.85 -10.68
CA LEU A 30 -21.19 -3.35 -11.92
C LEU A 30 -20.96 -2.44 -13.13
N LYS A 31 -20.44 -1.23 -12.95
CA LYS A 31 -20.27 -0.24 -14.03
C LYS A 31 -18.88 0.39 -14.00
N LYS A 32 -17.87 -0.41 -14.32
CA LYS A 32 -16.76 -0.03 -15.23
C LYS A 32 -16.18 1.39 -15.01
N ALA A 33 -15.49 1.63 -13.90
CA ALA A 33 -14.53 2.74 -13.75
C ALA A 33 -13.53 2.41 -12.61
N SER A 34 -12.31 2.03 -13.00
CA SER A 34 -11.15 1.64 -12.15
C SER A 34 -11.46 0.70 -10.97
N ALA A 35 -11.26 -0.62 -11.18
CA ALA A 35 -11.19 -1.54 -10.06
C ALA A 35 -9.94 -1.19 -9.24
N CYS A 36 -10.10 -0.65 -8.04
CA CYS A 36 -8.99 -0.39 -7.12
C CYS A 36 -8.56 -1.70 -6.48
N GLU A 37 -7.46 -2.29 -6.94
CA GLU A 37 -6.98 -3.61 -6.49
C GLU A 37 -6.69 -3.62 -4.98
N LEU A 38 -6.06 -2.57 -4.45
CA LEU A 38 -5.78 -2.44 -3.02
C LEU A 38 -7.06 -2.36 -2.19
N CYS A 39 -8.14 -1.78 -2.74
CA CYS A 39 -9.44 -1.71 -2.10
C CYS A 39 -10.04 -3.12 -1.97
N ASP A 40 -10.01 -3.91 -3.05
CA ASP A 40 -10.51 -5.30 -3.06
C ASP A 40 -9.74 -6.21 -2.09
N ILE A 41 -8.43 -5.98 -1.93
CA ILE A 41 -7.58 -6.70 -0.98
C ILE A 41 -7.90 -6.31 0.46
N SER A 42 -8.05 -5.02 0.73
CA SER A 42 -8.21 -4.50 2.10
C SER A 42 -9.63 -4.60 2.64
N HIS A 43 -10.63 -4.74 1.75
CA HIS A 43 -12.04 -4.74 2.13
C HIS A 43 -12.77 -6.01 1.68
N SER A 44 -13.79 -6.34 2.46
CA SER A 44 -14.88 -7.23 2.06
C SER A 44 -16.07 -6.38 1.60
N LYS A 45 -17.16 -7.03 1.15
CA LYS A 45 -18.36 -6.37 0.61
C LYS A 45 -18.93 -5.20 1.44
N PHE A 46 -18.67 -5.16 2.75
CA PHE A 46 -19.22 -4.14 3.65
C PHE A 46 -18.25 -3.62 4.72
N PHE A 47 -17.04 -4.17 4.86
CA PHE A 47 -16.15 -3.89 5.99
C PHE A 47 -14.67 -4.03 5.62
N VAL A 48 -13.81 -3.34 6.36
CA VAL A 48 -12.35 -3.55 6.31
C VAL A 48 -12.03 -4.96 6.80
N ARG A 49 -11.15 -5.68 6.12
CA ARG A 49 -10.72 -7.02 6.54
C ARG A 49 -9.89 -6.93 7.82
N PHE A 50 -10.14 -7.84 8.76
CA PHE A 50 -9.38 -7.90 10.00
C PHE A 50 -7.88 -8.16 9.74
N GLU A 51 -7.56 -8.98 8.74
CA GLU A 51 -6.18 -9.23 8.31
C GLU A 51 -5.48 -7.95 7.85
N TRP A 52 -6.18 -7.07 7.13
CA TRP A 52 -5.64 -5.79 6.67
C TRP A 52 -5.34 -4.87 7.86
N LEU A 53 -6.30 -4.74 8.79
CA LEU A 53 -6.09 -3.96 10.02
C LEU A 53 -4.91 -4.50 10.83
N THR A 54 -4.77 -5.82 10.90
CA THR A 54 -3.68 -6.49 11.60
C THR A 54 -2.35 -6.19 10.92
N PHE A 55 -2.27 -6.34 9.60
CA PHE A 55 -1.07 -6.03 8.82
C PHE A 55 -0.62 -4.57 8.98
N ILE A 56 -1.55 -3.61 8.84
CA ILE A 56 -1.23 -2.19 9.04
C ILE A 56 -0.78 -1.92 10.48
N LYS A 57 -1.43 -2.54 11.48
CA LYS A 57 -1.03 -2.40 12.88
C LYS A 57 0.37 -2.96 13.15
N GLU A 58 0.69 -4.12 12.58
CA GLU A 58 2.03 -4.71 12.67
C GLU A 58 3.08 -3.77 12.07
N LEU A 59 2.84 -3.23 10.87
CA LEU A 59 3.77 -2.30 10.23
C LEU A 59 3.95 -1.01 11.04
N LYS A 60 2.88 -0.49 11.66
CA LYS A 60 2.94 0.70 12.52
C LYS A 60 3.83 0.55 13.76
N ASN A 61 4.15 -0.69 14.16
CA ASN A 61 5.11 -0.93 15.24
C ASN A 61 6.56 -0.63 14.82
N HIS A 62 6.84 -0.57 13.51
CA HIS A 62 8.18 -0.43 12.96
C HIS A 62 8.36 0.82 12.09
N TYR A 63 7.29 1.29 11.43
CA TYR A 63 7.31 2.39 10.47
C TYR A 63 6.14 3.35 10.73
N ASP A 64 6.27 4.61 10.27
CA ASP A 64 5.12 5.52 10.21
C ASP A 64 4.25 5.19 8.99
N VAL A 65 3.10 4.54 9.22
CA VAL A 65 2.25 4.05 8.13
C VAL A 65 1.03 4.95 7.94
N LYS A 66 0.85 5.45 6.72
CA LYS A 66 -0.33 6.19 6.28
C LYS A 66 -1.06 5.41 5.18
N VAL A 67 -2.37 5.35 5.31
CA VAL A 67 -3.26 4.79 4.29
C VAL A 67 -4.07 5.96 3.76
N LEU A 68 -3.92 6.26 2.47
CA LEU A 68 -4.43 7.48 1.83
C LEU A 68 -5.19 7.15 0.55
N HIS A 69 -6.11 8.03 0.20
CA HIS A 69 -6.76 8.11 -1.09
C HIS A 69 -6.00 9.04 -2.04
N ARG A 70 -6.26 8.92 -3.34
CA ARG A 70 -5.58 9.74 -4.36
C ARG A 70 -5.75 11.24 -4.15
N ASN A 71 -6.85 11.66 -3.53
CA ASN A 71 -7.15 13.06 -3.19
C ASN A 71 -6.61 13.51 -1.82
N GLU A 72 -6.03 12.60 -1.03
CA GLU A 72 -5.47 12.86 0.30
C GLU A 72 -3.93 12.88 0.30
N LEU A 73 -3.33 12.76 -0.88
CA LEU A 73 -1.89 12.68 -1.04
C LEU A 73 -1.19 13.97 -0.61
N PRO A 74 -0.04 13.89 0.06
CA PRO A 74 0.78 15.06 0.29
C PRO A 74 1.41 15.52 -1.04
N LYS A 75 1.68 16.83 -1.14
CA LYS A 75 2.11 17.48 -2.40
C LYS A 75 3.35 16.82 -3.01
N ASN A 76 4.33 16.45 -2.19
CA ASN A 76 5.55 15.77 -2.61
C ASN A 76 5.32 14.42 -3.31
N ILE A 77 4.22 13.72 -3.00
CA ILE A 77 3.82 12.48 -3.68
C ILE A 77 3.00 12.79 -4.93
N GLN A 78 2.11 13.80 -4.88
CA GLN A 78 1.33 14.23 -6.04
C GLN A 78 2.23 14.65 -7.22
N ASP A 79 3.30 15.39 -6.93
CA ASP A 79 4.24 15.88 -7.95
C ASP A 79 4.99 14.75 -8.71
N LYS A 80 4.96 13.51 -8.20
CA LYS A 80 5.62 12.35 -8.82
C LYS A 80 4.75 11.60 -9.83
N ASN A 81 3.45 11.90 -9.90
CA ASN A 81 2.51 11.32 -10.87
C ASN A 81 2.51 9.77 -10.90
N TYR A 82 2.57 9.13 -9.73
CA TYR A 82 2.51 7.67 -9.60
C TYR A 82 1.20 7.07 -10.16
N GLN A 83 1.25 5.81 -10.58
CA GLN A 83 0.06 5.07 -11.01
C GLN A 83 -0.59 4.38 -9.81
N PHE A 84 -1.87 4.62 -9.57
CA PHE A 84 -2.61 4.06 -8.43
C PHE A 84 -3.39 2.79 -8.79
N PRO A 85 -3.58 1.84 -7.85
CA PRO A 85 -3.07 1.87 -6.48
C PRO A 85 -1.55 1.62 -6.42
N CYS A 86 -0.88 2.16 -5.40
CA CYS A 86 0.55 1.96 -5.17
C CYS A 86 0.93 2.00 -3.68
N ILE A 87 2.13 1.50 -3.36
CA ILE A 87 2.75 1.59 -2.05
C ILE A 87 4.07 2.33 -2.20
N ILE A 88 4.19 3.45 -1.49
CA ILE A 88 5.37 4.31 -1.53
C ILE A 88 6.08 4.26 -0.18
N GLY A 89 7.39 4.05 -0.21
CA GLY A 89 8.27 4.23 0.92
C GLY A 89 8.89 5.62 0.92
N GLU A 90 8.94 6.28 2.08
CA GLU A 90 9.66 7.55 2.27
C GLU A 90 10.88 7.31 3.15
N THR A 91 12.03 7.70 2.63
CA THR A 91 13.31 7.72 3.34
C THR A 91 13.66 9.17 3.69
N GLU A 92 14.85 9.40 4.25
CA GLU A 92 15.33 10.78 4.51
C GLU A 92 15.52 11.61 3.24
N ASN A 93 15.83 10.96 2.12
CA ASN A 93 16.31 11.64 0.92
C ASN A 93 15.33 11.54 -0.25
N GLU A 94 14.48 10.50 -0.27
CA GLU A 94 13.70 10.16 -1.46
C GLU A 94 12.42 9.37 -1.15
N LEU A 95 11.53 9.39 -2.14
CA LEU A 95 10.34 8.54 -2.23
C LEU A 95 10.64 7.37 -3.17
N ILE A 96 10.40 6.15 -2.68
CA ILE A 96 10.66 4.90 -3.38
C ILE A 96 9.33 4.20 -3.64
N GLU A 97 9.07 3.82 -4.89
CA GLU A 97 7.89 3.03 -5.23
C GLU A 97 8.16 1.54 -4.90
N ILE A 98 7.47 1.01 -3.88
CA ILE A 98 7.64 -0.38 -3.41
C ILE A 98 6.78 -1.33 -4.24
N LEU A 99 5.50 -0.99 -4.41
CA LEU A 99 4.57 -1.65 -5.30
C LEU A 99 3.83 -0.60 -6.13
N ASN A 100 3.62 -0.88 -7.40
CA ASN A 100 2.88 -0.01 -8.32
C ASN A 100 1.70 -0.74 -8.92
N LYS A 101 0.84 -0.03 -9.65
CA LYS A 101 -0.35 -0.61 -10.30
C LYS A 101 -0.05 -1.91 -11.06
N ILE A 102 1.05 -1.95 -11.81
CA ILE A 102 1.47 -3.12 -12.60
C ILE A 102 1.76 -4.32 -11.69
N ALA A 103 2.40 -4.10 -10.55
CA ALA A 103 2.68 -5.17 -9.58
C ALA A 103 1.41 -5.81 -9.00
N PHE A 104 0.31 -5.05 -8.90
CA PHE A 104 -0.99 -5.63 -8.56
C PHE A 104 -1.52 -6.49 -9.72
N ILE A 105 -1.36 -6.09 -10.98
CA ILE A 105 -1.90 -6.82 -12.14
C ILE A 105 -1.11 -8.10 -12.49
N ASP A 106 0.22 -8.02 -12.65
CA ASP A 106 1.05 -9.08 -13.24
C ASP A 106 1.37 -10.25 -12.30
N TYR A 107 1.55 -9.97 -11.00
CA TYR A 107 1.97 -10.98 -10.02
C TYR A 107 0.79 -11.76 -9.42
N GLY A 108 -0.19 -12.07 -10.27
CA GLY A 108 -1.34 -12.92 -9.97
C GLY A 108 -2.55 -12.21 -9.36
N ASN A 109 -2.60 -10.86 -9.33
CA ASN A 109 -3.56 -10.07 -8.53
C ASN A 109 -3.55 -10.56 -7.09
N PRO A 110 -2.76 -10.00 -6.15
CA PRO A 110 -2.87 -10.42 -4.75
C PRO A 110 -4.35 -10.38 -4.38
N LYS A 111 -4.93 -11.56 -4.09
CA LYS A 111 -6.39 -11.69 -3.84
C LYS A 111 -6.68 -11.59 -2.36
N SER A 112 -5.61 -11.55 -1.56
CA SER A 112 -5.63 -11.60 -0.11
C SER A 112 -4.59 -10.65 0.49
N VAL A 113 -4.84 -10.26 1.73
CA VAL A 113 -3.88 -9.47 2.52
C VAL A 113 -2.58 -10.23 2.72
N LYS A 114 -2.64 -11.56 2.82
CA LYS A 114 -1.47 -12.42 2.96
C LYS A 114 -0.51 -12.28 1.78
N GLU A 115 -1.00 -12.42 0.55
CA GLU A 115 -0.19 -12.30 -0.66
C GLU A 115 0.40 -10.89 -0.79
N LEU A 116 -0.39 -9.86 -0.48
CA LEU A 116 0.10 -8.48 -0.46
C LEU A 116 1.23 -8.29 0.55
N LYS A 117 1.09 -8.84 1.76
CA LYS A 117 2.11 -8.80 2.81
C LYS A 117 3.40 -9.48 2.35
N GLU A 118 3.30 -10.66 1.74
CA GLU A 118 4.44 -11.40 1.20
C GLU A 118 5.16 -10.60 0.11
N GLN A 119 4.43 -10.05 -0.87
CA GLN A 119 5.00 -9.23 -1.94
C GLN A 119 5.66 -7.95 -1.42
N PHE A 120 5.00 -7.27 -0.48
CA PHE A 120 5.53 -6.07 0.15
C PHE A 120 6.90 -6.33 0.79
N PHE A 121 7.03 -7.37 1.63
CA PHE A 121 8.30 -7.66 2.28
C PHE A 121 9.38 -8.14 1.33
N GLN A 122 9.03 -8.91 0.29
CA GLN A 122 9.99 -9.29 -0.75
C GLN A 122 10.57 -8.07 -1.45
N LYS A 123 9.72 -7.11 -1.84
CA LYS A 123 10.19 -5.85 -2.45
C LYS A 123 10.99 -5.00 -1.47
N LEU A 124 10.57 -4.95 -0.22
CA LEU A 124 11.26 -4.17 0.81
C LEU A 124 12.69 -4.66 1.05
N VAL A 125 12.89 -5.98 1.11
CA VAL A 125 14.22 -6.61 1.23
C VAL A 125 15.13 -6.28 0.04
N ILE A 126 14.57 -6.17 -1.17
CA ILE A 126 15.33 -5.79 -2.37
C ILE A 126 15.75 -4.31 -2.30
N LEU A 127 14.92 -3.45 -1.70
CA LEU A 127 15.13 -2.00 -1.64
C LEU A 127 16.03 -1.57 -0.48
N GLU A 128 16.07 -2.31 0.62
CA GLU A 128 17.01 -2.13 1.70
C GLU A 128 18.23 -3.04 1.46
N PRO A 129 19.35 -2.55 0.86
CA PRO A 129 20.54 -3.38 0.72
C PRO A 129 20.94 -3.90 2.10
N ILE A 130 21.00 -5.23 2.17
CA ILE A 130 21.19 -6.04 3.37
C ILE A 130 22.21 -5.36 4.29
N ARG A 131 21.80 -4.99 5.50
CA ARG A 131 22.75 -4.84 6.60
C ARG A 131 23.31 -6.24 6.85
N GLU A 132 24.36 -6.62 6.13
CA GLU A 132 25.26 -7.64 6.61
C GLU A 132 25.84 -7.10 7.92
N THR A 133 25.21 -7.51 9.01
CA THR A 133 25.68 -7.25 10.35
C THR A 133 27.05 -7.89 10.46
N ALA A 134 28.07 -7.03 10.45
CA ALA A 134 29.36 -7.30 11.06
C ALA A 134 29.14 -7.70 12.53
N LYS A 135 28.92 -8.99 12.78
CA LYS A 135 29.00 -9.63 14.10
C LYS A 135 29.40 -11.10 13.95
N VAL A 136 30.67 -11.32 13.58
CA VAL A 136 31.46 -12.40 14.19
C VAL A 136 32.86 -11.84 14.48
N LYS A 137 32.97 -11.17 15.63
CA LYS A 137 34.23 -11.05 16.38
C LYS A 137 33.96 -11.52 17.80
N LYS A 138 34.18 -12.80 18.04
CA LYS A 138 35.04 -13.30 19.12
C LYS A 138 35.40 -14.74 18.84
#